data_AF-S2SZ58-F1
#
_entry.id   AF-S2SZ58-F1
#
_cell.length_a   1.000
_cell.length_b   1.000
_cell.length_c   1.000
_cell.angle_alpha   90.00
_cell.angle_beta   90.00
_cell.angle_gamma   90.00
#
_symmetry.space_group_name_H-M   'P 1'
#
loop_
_entity.id
_entity.type
_entity.pdbx_description
1 polymer ?
#
loop_
_entity_poly.entity_id
_entity_poly.type
_entity_poly.pdbx_seq_one_letter_code
_entity_poly.pdbx_strand_id
1 'polypeptide(L)'
;MKKQETQLFEAIDVAYADPEIAKQDDLRKLLFTSAQHLQNGDPYQMVAVKLKNSISRYVALHQLDAPDALNKLYMKIGPMDDRDWGLTQIFR
;
A
#
# COMPACT_ATOMS: atom_id res chain seq x y z
N MET A 1 16.44 -0.13 6.66
CA MET A 1 15.21 -0.91 6.45
C MET A 1 15.42 -2.38 6.81
N LYS A 2 14.41 -3.02 7.37
CA LYS A 2 14.35 -4.46 7.68
C LYS A 2 13.83 -5.25 6.47
N LYS A 3 13.99 -6.57 6.48
CA LYS A 3 13.57 -7.47 5.38
C LYS A 3 12.13 -7.23 4.90
N GLN A 4 11.17 -7.10 5.82
CA GLN A 4 9.75 -6.89 5.46
C GLN A 4 9.49 -5.51 4.87
N GLU A 5 10.16 -4.47 5.36
CA GLU A 5 10.09 -3.11 4.81
C GLU A 5 10.64 -3.08 3.38
N THR A 6 11.76 -3.75 3.12
CA THR A 6 12.35 -3.89 1.79
C THR A 6 11.40 -4.62 0.84
N GLN A 7 10.81 -5.74 1.28
CA GLN A 7 9.86 -6.49 0.46
C GLN A 7 8.61 -5.69 0.09
N LEU A 8 8.09 -4.88 1.03
CA LEU A 8 6.96 -4.01 0.75
C LEU A 8 7.36 -2.86 -0.16
N PHE A 9 8.53 -2.26 0.04
CA PHE A 9 9.05 -1.21 -0.82
C PHE A 9 9.23 -1.70 -2.26
N GLU A 10 9.85 -2.85 -2.47
CA GLU A 10 10.00 -3.48 -3.79
C GLU A 10 8.64 -3.77 -4.44
N ALA A 11 7.66 -4.24 -3.66
CA ALA A 11 6.32 -4.47 -4.17
C ALA A 11 5.62 -3.17 -4.59
N ILE A 12 5.82 -2.09 -3.82
CA ILE A 12 5.32 -0.75 -4.16
C ILE A 12 6.01 -0.24 -5.43
N ASP A 13 7.32 -0.41 -5.56
CA ASP A 13 8.10 0.04 -6.72
C ASP A 13 7.64 -0.67 -8.01
N VAL A 14 7.45 -1.99 -7.95
CA VAL A 14 6.90 -2.78 -9.06
C VAL A 14 5.51 -2.29 -9.45
N ALA A 15 4.63 -2.01 -8.47
CA ALA A 15 3.31 -1.48 -8.77
C ALA A 15 3.35 -0.04 -9.32
N TYR A 16 4.26 0.79 -8.81
CA TYR A 16 4.41 2.18 -9.25
C TYR A 16 4.90 2.29 -10.69
N ALA A 17 5.71 1.33 -11.14
CA ALA A 17 6.21 1.25 -12.52
C ALA A 17 5.17 0.74 -13.54
N ASP A 18 4.01 0.26 -13.09
CA ASP A 18 2.98 -0.28 -13.97
C ASP A 18 2.35 0.80 -14.86
N PRO A 19 2.18 0.58 -16.19
CA PRO A 19 1.62 1.57 -17.10
C PRO A 19 0.18 2.00 -16.78
N GLU A 20 -0.65 1.11 -16.24
CA GLU A 20 -2.03 1.46 -15.87
C GLU A 20 -2.07 2.27 -14.57
N ILE A 21 -1.12 2.04 -13.66
CA ILE A 21 -0.90 2.90 -12.50
C ILE A 21 -0.34 4.25 -12.92
N ALA A 22 0.55 4.28 -13.91
CA ALA A 22 1.18 5.51 -14.38
C ALA A 22 0.18 6.54 -14.96
N LYS A 23 -0.99 6.07 -15.42
CA LYS A 23 -2.12 6.89 -15.90
C LYS A 23 -2.99 7.45 -14.76
N GLN A 24 -2.75 7.04 -13.53
CA GLN A 24 -3.62 7.32 -12.38
C GLN A 24 -2.86 8.06 -11.28
N ASP A 25 -2.93 9.39 -11.31
CA ASP A 25 -2.16 10.26 -10.40
C ASP A 25 -2.43 9.97 -8.92
N ASP A 26 -3.67 9.63 -8.56
CA ASP A 26 -4.04 9.30 -7.17
C ASP A 26 -3.34 8.03 -6.68
N LEU A 27 -3.26 6.99 -7.52
CA LEU A 27 -2.56 5.76 -7.21
C LEU A 27 -1.05 6.00 -7.14
N ARG A 28 -0.49 6.77 -8.09
CA ARG A 28 0.93 7.14 -8.05
C ARG A 28 1.26 7.86 -6.75
N LYS A 29 0.45 8.84 -6.36
CA LYS A 29 0.68 9.61 -5.12
C LYS A 29 0.58 8.73 -3.88
N LEU A 30 -0.41 7.83 -3.82
CA LEU A 30 -0.57 6.86 -2.73
C LEU A 30 0.67 5.97 -2.57
N LEU A 31 1.12 5.37 -3.67
CA LEU A 31 2.26 4.45 -3.69
C LEU A 31 3.56 5.18 -3.35
N PHE A 32 3.80 6.34 -3.97
CA PHE A 32 4.97 7.18 -3.69
C PHE A 32 5.04 7.60 -2.22
N THR A 33 3.93 8.08 -1.65
CA THR A 33 3.86 8.50 -0.25
C THR A 33 4.15 7.31 0.68
N SER A 34 3.60 6.14 0.37
CA SER A 34 3.83 4.91 1.15
C SER A 34 5.30 4.46 1.10
N ALA A 35 5.94 4.55 -0.07
CA ALA A 35 7.37 4.29 -0.23
C ALA A 35 8.23 5.27 0.59
N GLN A 36 7.88 6.57 0.59
CA GLN A 36 8.56 7.57 1.41
C GLN A 36 8.45 7.27 2.90
N HIS A 37 7.26 6.88 3.39
CA HIS A 37 7.09 6.50 4.78
C HIS A 37 8.01 5.32 5.18
N LEU A 38 8.15 4.29 4.34
CA LEU A 38 9.09 3.19 4.58
C LEU A 38 10.55 3.67 4.62
N GLN A 39 10.94 4.56 3.70
CA GLN A 39 12.30 5.10 3.64
C GLN A 39 12.62 5.97 4.86
N ASN A 40 11.65 6.72 5.36
CA ASN A 40 11.79 7.59 6.53
C ASN A 40 11.83 6.81 7.86
N GLY A 41 11.64 5.48 7.82
CA GLY A 41 11.71 4.62 9.00
C GLY A 41 10.40 4.53 9.78
N ASP A 42 9.27 4.92 9.18
CA ASP A 42 7.97 4.72 9.80
C ASP A 42 7.70 3.23 10.04
N PRO A 43 6.97 2.86 11.12
CA PRO A 43 6.70 1.47 11.43
C PRO A 43 6.05 0.73 10.26
N TYR A 44 6.67 -0.38 9.83
CA TYR A 44 6.18 -1.25 8.76
C TYR A 44 4.68 -1.53 8.85
N GLN A 45 4.20 -1.92 10.04
CA GLN A 45 2.79 -2.25 10.27
C GLN A 45 1.88 -1.07 9.96
N MET A 46 2.24 0.15 10.40
CA MET A 46 1.46 1.34 10.13
C MET A 46 1.37 1.60 8.62
N VAL A 47 2.50 1.53 7.90
CA VAL A 47 2.53 1.80 6.46
C VAL A 47 1.76 0.73 5.70
N ALA A 48 1.96 -0.54 6.01
CA ALA A 48 1.25 -1.67 5.40
C ALA A 48 -0.27 -1.54 5.58
N VAL A 49 -0.74 -1.21 6.78
CA VAL A 49 -2.16 -1.04 7.06
C VAL A 49 -2.78 0.16 6.35
N LYS A 50 -2.11 1.33 6.41
CA LYS A 50 -2.57 2.52 5.69
C LYS A 50 -2.65 2.27 4.18
N LEU A 51 -1.64 1.63 3.62
CA LEU A 51 -1.59 1.30 2.20
C LEU A 51 -2.72 0.33 1.82
N LYS A 52 -2.89 -0.77 2.55
CA LYS A 52 -3.94 -1.76 2.25
C LYS A 52 -5.34 -1.15 2.35
N ASN A 53 -5.61 -0.36 3.39
CA ASN A 53 -6.90 0.31 3.54
C ASN A 53 -7.16 1.31 2.41
N SER A 54 -6.13 2.04 1.99
CA SER A 54 -6.22 2.96 0.85
C SER A 54 -6.52 2.22 -0.45
N ILE A 55 -5.88 1.07 -0.68
CA ILE A 55 -6.15 0.22 -1.84
C ILE A 55 -7.58 -0.32 -1.80
N SER A 56 -8.02 -0.91 -0.68
CA SER A 56 -9.40 -1.40 -0.53
C SER A 56 -10.43 -0.31 -0.81
N ARG A 57 -10.20 0.90 -0.30
CA ARG A 57 -11.08 2.04 -0.52
C ARG A 57 -11.09 2.45 -1.99
N TYR A 58 -9.93 2.52 -2.63
CA TYR A 58 -9.83 2.83 -4.05
C TYR A 58 -10.63 1.81 -4.87
N VAL A 59 -10.40 0.51 -4.67
CA VAL A 59 -11.10 -0.57 -5.40
C VAL A 59 -12.62 -0.47 -5.22
N ALA A 60 -13.09 -0.19 -3.99
CA ALA A 60 -14.51 -0.02 -3.72
C ALA A 60 -15.12 1.21 -4.43
N LEU A 61 -14.40 2.33 -4.49
CA LEU A 61 -14.84 3.54 -5.18
C LEU A 61 -14.84 3.38 -6.71
N HIS A 62 -13.99 2.51 -7.23
CA HIS A 62 -13.85 2.22 -8.66
C HIS A 62 -14.62 0.96 -9.09
N GLN A 63 -15.69 0.59 -8.38
CA GLN A 63 -16.59 -0.53 -8.76
C GLN A 63 -15.86 -1.87 -8.93
N LEU A 64 -14.84 -2.12 -8.10
CA LEU A 64 -13.99 -3.30 -8.16
C LEU A 64 -13.09 -3.39 -9.40
N ASP A 65 -13.01 -2.33 -10.19
CA ASP A 65 -12.06 -2.20 -11.29
C ASP A 65 -10.76 -1.56 -10.78
N ALA A 66 -9.66 -2.29 -10.90
CA ALA A 66 -8.35 -1.82 -10.50
C ALA A 66 -7.25 -2.50 -11.33
N PRO A 67 -6.13 -1.79 -11.59
CA PRO A 67 -4.98 -2.39 -12.26
C PRO A 67 -4.50 -3.65 -11.55
N ASP A 68 -4.12 -4.66 -12.32
CA ASP A 68 -3.65 -5.95 -11.79
C ASP A 68 -2.43 -5.79 -10.86
N ALA A 69 -1.55 -4.83 -11.14
CA ALA A 69 -0.44 -4.48 -10.28
C ALA A 69 -0.87 -4.03 -8.86
N LEU A 70 -1.98 -3.29 -8.75
CA LEU A 70 -2.54 -2.86 -7.47
C LEU A 70 -3.10 -4.05 -6.68
N ASN A 71 -3.79 -4.97 -7.37
CA ASN A 71 -4.31 -6.20 -6.77
C ASN A 71 -3.18 -7.11 -6.26
N LYS A 72 -2.12 -7.27 -7.05
CA LYS A 72 -0.91 -8.01 -6.64
C LYS A 72 -0.26 -7.39 -5.41
N LEU A 73 -0.14 -6.07 -5.36
CA LEU A 73 0.37 -5.36 -4.19
C LEU A 73 -0.50 -5.61 -2.95
N TYR A 74 -1.83 -5.52 -3.09
CA TYR A 74 -2.77 -5.81 -2.00
C TYR A 74 -2.58 -7.23 -1.45
N MET A 75 -2.47 -8.24 -2.32
CA MET A 75 -2.24 -9.62 -1.91
C MET A 75 -0.86 -9.82 -1.27
N LYS A 76 0.16 -9.09 -1.74
CA LYS A 76 1.52 -9.16 -1.19
C LYS A 76 1.61 -8.67 0.25
N ILE A 77 0.81 -7.68 0.63
CA ILE A 77 0.72 -7.19 2.01
C ILE A 77 0.17 -8.30 2.94
N GLY A 78 -0.68 -9.19 2.41
CA GLY A 78 -1.24 -10.32 3.17
C GLY A 78 -2.38 -9.91 4.12
N PRO A 79 -3.00 -10.87 4.83
CA PRO A 79 -4.00 -10.58 5.86
C PRO A 79 -3.39 -9.78 7.01
N MET A 80 -4.17 -8.85 7.56
CA MET A 80 -3.81 -8.10 8.76
C MET A 80 -4.39 -8.85 9.95
N ASP A 81 -3.57 -9.08 10.98
CA ASP A 81 -4.06 -9.69 12.22
C ASP A 81 -4.86 -8.65 13.02
N ASP A 82 -5.72 -9.08 13.94
CA ASP A 82 -6.56 -8.19 14.75
C ASP A 82 -5.73 -7.15 15.54
N ARG A 83 -4.47 -7.48 15.82
CA ARG A 83 -3.48 -6.60 16.46
C ARG A 83 -3.07 -5.42 15.58
N ASP A 84 -3.11 -5.57 14.25
CA ASP A 84 -2.72 -4.53 13.30
C ASP A 84 -3.85 -3.48 13.11
N TRP A 85 -5.12 -3.88 13.34
CA TRP A 85 -6.28 -2.99 13.26
C TRP A 85 -6.30 -1.92 14.37
N GLY A 86 -5.89 -2.28 15.60
CA GLY A 86 -5.85 -1.36 16.74
C GLY A 86 -4.92 -0.15 16.51
N LEU A 87 -3.84 -0.32 15.74
CA LEU A 87 -2.91 0.76 15.41
C LEU A 87 -3.55 1.84 14.52
N THR A 88 -4.52 1.50 13.69
CA THR A 88 -5.18 2.47 12.78
C THR A 88 -6.10 3.46 13.49
N GLN A 89 -6.63 3.10 14.66
CA GLN A 89 -7.51 3.97 15.44
C GLN A 89 -6.73 4.99 16.29
N ILE A 90 -5.45 4.73 16.56
CA ILE A 90 -4.58 5.60 17.38
C ILE A 90 -4.06 6.80 16.56
N PHE A 91 -3.97 6.66 15.23
CA PHE A 91 -3.44 7.69 14.32
C PHE A 91 -4.54 8.41 13.52
N ARG A 92 -5.78 8.47 14.04
CA ARG A 92 -6.91 9.17 13.43
C ARG A 92 -6.93 10.65 13.80
#